data_AF-A0A4Z2HYQ4-F1
#
_entry.id   AF-A0A4Z2HYQ4-F1
#
_cell.length_a   1.000
_cell.length_b   1.000
_cell.length_c   1.000
_cell.angle_alpha   90.00
_cell.angle_beta   90.00
_cell.angle_gamma   90.00
#
_symmetry.space_group_name_H-M   'P 1'
#
loop_
_entity.id
_entity.type
_entity.pdbx_description
1 polymer ?
#
loop_
_entity_poly.entity_id
_entity_poly.type
_entity_poly.pdbx_seq_one_letter_code
_entity_poly.pdbx_strand_id
1 'polypeptide(L)'
;MTTETTRGPGGVIERRSRTRRFSYVRRTRRHQWRCSDVTFRSADEDLCERWIRVTNEQLALLTDRPKSLLVYINPVGGKQCGKRIYEQKVAPMFRRASISADVIVTERANHARDHLKTEADLDKYDGVVCVGGDGMFSEVLHGLVTRIQTDNGVDQNQPDAELVPCSLRIGIIPAGSTDCICFGTVGTNDPVTSALHIVVGDCQPMDVCSVHHNDVFLRYSVSLLYGFYGDVLADSERTRWLGPARYDLSGLKTFLSHNYYEGTISFLPAENNMGDPRDKLQCRSG
;
A
#
# COMPACT_ATOMS: atom_id res chain seq x y z
N MET A 1 17.27 14.70 5.67
CA MET A 1 18.59 14.84 5.00
C MET A 1 19.65 14.36 5.97
N THR A 2 20.42 13.30 5.64
CA THR A 2 21.52 12.81 6.50
C THR A 2 22.86 13.10 5.81
N THR A 3 23.72 13.86 6.48
CA THR A 3 25.10 14.16 6.07
C THR A 3 26.04 13.09 6.62
N GLU A 4 26.58 12.22 5.78
CA GLU A 4 27.70 11.35 6.15
C GLU A 4 29.01 12.03 5.74
N THR A 5 29.93 12.16 6.70
CA THR A 5 31.29 12.70 6.51
C THR A 5 32.29 11.63 6.97
N THR A 6 33.04 11.04 6.05
CA THR A 6 34.18 10.17 6.36
C THR A 6 35.46 11.02 6.44
N ARG A 7 36.19 10.94 7.56
CA ARG A 7 37.49 11.62 7.78
C ARG A 7 38.63 10.61 7.71
N GLY A 8 39.72 10.96 7.01
CA GLY A 8 41.05 10.33 7.12
C GLY A 8 42.09 11.35 7.61
N PRO A 9 43.24 10.92 8.18
CA PRO A 9 44.20 11.83 8.78
C PRO A 9 45.30 12.23 7.79
N GLY A 10 45.52 13.54 7.59
CA GLY A 10 46.64 14.08 6.82
C GLY A 10 46.30 15.43 6.20
N GLY A 11 46.97 16.50 6.65
CA GLY A 11 46.63 17.89 6.35
C GLY A 11 46.63 18.27 4.87
N VAL A 12 45.45 18.66 4.39
CA VAL A 12 45.19 19.70 3.38
C VAL A 12 43.94 20.41 3.89
N ILE A 13 43.85 21.74 3.77
CA ILE A 13 42.63 22.50 4.09
C ILE A 13 41.47 21.86 3.32
N GLU A 14 40.67 21.05 4.02
CA GLU A 14 39.64 20.23 3.42
C GLU A 14 38.54 21.19 2.98
N ARG A 15 38.49 21.50 1.68
CA ARG A 15 37.42 22.31 1.07
C ARG A 15 36.09 21.70 1.50
N ARG A 16 35.42 22.34 2.47
CA ARG A 16 34.04 22.03 2.89
C ARG A 16 33.23 21.73 1.64
N SER A 17 32.61 20.56 1.58
CA SER A 17 32.05 20.03 0.34
C SER A 17 30.99 20.98 -0.24
N ARG A 18 31.37 21.66 -1.33
CA ARG A 18 30.58 22.62 -2.14
C ARG A 18 29.49 21.97 -2.99
N THR A 19 29.11 20.75 -2.62
CA THR A 19 28.25 19.88 -3.41
C THR A 19 27.00 19.58 -2.61
N ARG A 20 25.83 19.85 -3.19
CA ARG A 20 24.52 19.52 -2.62
C ARG A 20 23.77 18.62 -3.58
N ARG A 21 23.16 17.55 -3.05
CA ARG A 21 22.43 16.56 -3.84
C ARG A 21 20.94 16.74 -3.59
N PHE A 22 20.21 17.01 -4.66
CA PHE A 22 18.77 17.13 -4.68
C PHE A 22 18.16 15.87 -5.27
N SER A 23 17.14 15.37 -4.59
CA SER A 23 16.46 14.13 -4.93
C SER A 23 15.14 14.46 -5.59
N TYR A 24 14.83 13.83 -6.72
CA TYR A 24 13.55 14.02 -7.38
C TYR A 24 13.01 12.70 -7.93
N VAL A 25 11.69 12.65 -8.05
CA VAL A 25 10.95 11.50 -8.55
C VAL A 25 10.57 11.78 -9.99
N ARG A 26 10.83 10.83 -10.89
CA ARG A 26 10.47 10.96 -12.31
C ARG A 26 9.82 9.70 -12.83
N ARG A 27 8.82 9.87 -13.70
CA ARG A 27 8.23 8.76 -14.45
C ARG A 27 9.21 8.28 -15.52
N THR A 28 9.19 6.98 -15.75
CA THR A 28 10.00 6.26 -16.74
C THR A 28 9.08 5.43 -17.65
N ARG A 29 9.66 4.56 -18.48
CA ARG A 29 8.88 3.70 -19.39
C ARG A 29 8.03 2.69 -18.59
N ARG A 30 6.98 2.14 -19.23
CA ARG A 30 6.11 1.09 -18.65
C ARG A 30 5.46 1.48 -17.31
N HIS A 31 5.06 2.76 -17.19
CA HIS A 31 4.39 3.31 -16.00
C HIS A 31 5.20 3.21 -14.69
N GLN A 32 6.52 3.01 -14.76
CA GLN A 32 7.37 2.93 -13.58
C GLN A 32 7.92 4.30 -13.17
N TRP A 33 8.15 4.49 -11.88
CA TRP A 33 8.78 5.68 -11.33
C TRP A 33 10.15 5.36 -10.73
N ARG A 34 11.07 6.33 -10.81
CA ARG A 34 12.43 6.18 -10.28
C ARG A 34 12.83 7.43 -9.51
N CYS A 35 13.61 7.21 -8.46
CA CYS A 35 14.33 8.27 -7.78
C CYS A 35 15.57 8.63 -8.62
N SER A 36 15.84 9.92 -8.81
CA SER A 36 17.03 10.43 -9.49
C SER A 36 17.62 11.57 -8.68
N ASP A 37 18.89 11.86 -8.98
CA ASP A 37 19.69 12.82 -8.23
C ASP A 37 20.20 13.92 -9.16
N VAL A 38 19.99 15.17 -8.76
CA VAL A 38 20.68 16.32 -9.35
C VAL A 38 21.71 16.79 -8.34
N THR A 39 22.95 16.94 -8.81
CA THR A 39 24.04 17.42 -7.97
C THR A 39 24.33 18.87 -8.33
N PHE A 40 24.04 19.77 -7.40
CA PHE A 40 24.37 21.19 -7.52
C PHE A 40 25.75 21.45 -6.91
N ARG A 41 26.56 22.24 -7.61
CA ARG A 41 27.89 22.65 -7.16
C ARG A 41 28.02 24.16 -7.32
N SER A 42 28.35 24.86 -6.24
CA SER A 42 28.62 26.29 -6.27
C SER A 42 29.79 26.62 -5.34
N ALA A 43 30.60 27.61 -5.71
CA ALA A 43 31.63 28.17 -4.85
C ALA A 43 31.04 29.11 -3.77
N ASP A 44 29.84 29.61 -4.00
CA ASP A 44 29.07 30.49 -3.12
C ASP A 44 28.22 29.65 -2.15
N GLU A 45 28.54 29.76 -0.86
CA GLU A 45 27.87 29.05 0.25
C GLU A 45 26.48 29.63 0.53
N ASP A 46 26.33 30.95 0.48
CA ASP A 46 25.06 31.64 0.70
C ASP A 46 24.03 31.26 -0.37
N LEU A 47 24.48 31.11 -1.62
CA LEU A 47 23.63 30.60 -2.69
C LEU A 47 23.19 29.16 -2.40
N CYS A 48 24.09 28.28 -1.96
CA CYS A 48 23.73 26.90 -1.62
C CYS A 48 22.69 26.83 -0.50
N GLU A 49 22.86 27.64 0.56
CA GLU A 49 21.92 27.71 1.67
C GLU A 49 20.56 28.25 1.22
N ARG A 50 20.55 29.28 0.37
CA ARG A 50 19.31 29.83 -0.20
C ARG A 50 18.53 28.79 -0.99
N TRP A 51 19.20 27.99 -1.83
CA TRP A 51 18.55 26.91 -2.58
C TRP A 51 17.97 25.84 -1.65
N ILE A 52 18.70 25.45 -0.60
CA ILE A 52 18.20 24.48 0.39
C ILE A 52 16.96 25.05 1.10
N ARG A 53 17.03 26.31 1.55
CA ARG A 53 15.92 26.98 2.23
C ARG A 53 14.67 27.02 1.34
N VAL A 54 14.80 27.54 0.13
CA VAL A 54 13.67 27.63 -0.84
C VAL A 54 13.13 26.24 -1.16
N THR A 55 13.99 25.24 -1.37
CA THR A 55 13.52 23.86 -1.63
C THR A 55 12.74 23.30 -0.46
N ASN A 56 13.21 23.51 0.78
CA ASN A 56 12.51 23.06 1.98
C ASN A 56 11.19 23.81 2.19
N GLU A 57 11.14 25.11 1.89
CA GLU A 57 9.90 25.90 1.90
C GLU A 57 8.88 25.33 0.90
N GLN A 58 9.31 25.01 -0.33
CA GLN A 58 8.43 24.39 -1.33
C GLN A 58 7.98 22.98 -0.91
N LEU A 59 8.88 22.17 -0.33
CA LEU A 59 8.52 20.85 0.20
C LEU A 59 7.54 20.94 1.37
N ALA A 60 7.60 21.99 2.19
CA ALA A 60 6.67 22.20 3.31
C ALA A 60 5.25 22.52 2.83
N LEU A 61 5.08 23.03 1.61
CA LEU A 61 3.76 23.23 0.99
C LEU A 61 3.10 21.92 0.53
N LEU A 62 3.86 20.82 0.40
CA LEU A 62 3.33 19.51 0.02
C LEU A 62 2.73 18.80 1.25
N THR A 63 1.53 19.20 1.65
CA THR A 63 0.85 18.72 2.86
C THR A 63 0.41 17.26 2.79
N ASP A 64 0.23 16.71 1.59
CA ASP A 64 -0.21 15.32 1.39
C ASP A 64 0.87 14.28 1.67
N ARG A 65 2.11 14.73 1.88
CA ARG A 65 3.24 13.85 2.09
C ARG A 65 3.25 13.30 3.51
N PRO A 66 3.24 11.97 3.69
CA PRO A 66 3.29 11.39 5.02
C PRO A 66 4.64 11.68 5.70
N LYS A 67 4.62 11.80 7.02
CA LYS A 67 5.78 11.96 7.90
C LYS A 67 5.96 10.78 8.83
N SER A 68 4.87 10.13 9.25
CA SER A 68 4.87 8.97 10.13
C SER A 68 4.01 7.86 9.53
N LEU A 69 4.56 6.64 9.40
CA LEU A 69 3.87 5.49 8.82
C LEU A 69 3.99 4.26 9.71
N LEU A 70 2.89 3.51 9.84
CA LEU A 70 2.89 2.17 10.44
C LEU A 70 3.04 1.13 9.33
N VAL A 71 4.08 0.31 9.36
CA VAL A 71 4.41 -0.65 8.28
C VAL A 71 4.23 -2.08 8.76
N TYR A 72 3.35 -2.83 8.10
CA TYR A 72 3.22 -4.27 8.30
C TYR A 72 3.93 -5.05 7.20
N ILE A 73 4.76 -6.02 7.58
CA ILE A 73 5.49 -6.86 6.64
C ILE A 73 5.09 -8.32 6.82
N ASN A 74 4.59 -8.94 5.75
CA ASN A 74 4.42 -10.39 5.71
C ASN A 74 5.74 -11.07 5.28
N PRO A 75 6.43 -11.81 6.18
CA PRO A 75 7.71 -12.42 5.86
C PRO A 75 7.58 -13.68 4.99
N VAL A 76 6.45 -14.40 5.07
CA VAL A 76 6.25 -15.71 4.42
C VAL A 76 5.38 -15.60 3.15
N GLY A 77 4.70 -14.48 2.95
CA GLY A 77 3.76 -14.27 1.85
C GLY A 77 4.43 -14.33 0.47
N GLY A 78 3.73 -14.94 -0.48
CA GLY A 78 4.09 -14.95 -1.91
C GLY A 78 5.51 -15.44 -2.17
N LYS A 79 6.36 -14.54 -2.67
CA LYS A 79 7.76 -14.83 -3.05
C LYS A 79 8.72 -14.87 -1.85
N GLN A 80 8.22 -14.73 -0.62
CA GLN A 80 9.04 -14.67 0.61
C GLN A 80 10.10 -13.56 0.55
N CYS A 81 9.78 -12.47 -0.15
CA CYS A 81 10.69 -11.36 -0.41
C CYS A 81 10.30 -10.09 0.35
N GLY A 82 9.21 -10.08 1.12
CA GLY A 82 8.64 -8.88 1.74
C GLY A 82 9.66 -8.10 2.57
N LYS A 83 10.31 -8.78 3.52
CA LYS A 83 11.34 -8.19 4.37
C LYS A 83 12.51 -7.60 3.56
N ARG A 84 13.04 -8.38 2.60
CA ARG A 84 14.14 -7.96 1.72
C ARG A 84 13.75 -6.75 0.85
N ILE A 85 12.55 -6.76 0.27
CA ILE A 85 12.03 -5.65 -0.54
C ILE A 85 11.95 -4.39 0.31
N TYR A 86 11.40 -4.49 1.51
CA TYR A 86 11.30 -3.36 2.42
C TYR A 86 12.68 -2.80 2.78
N GLU A 87 13.57 -3.64 3.30
CA GLU A 87 14.90 -3.23 3.79
C GLU A 87 15.79 -2.65 2.68
N GLN A 88 15.79 -3.27 1.50
CA GLN A 88 16.71 -2.89 0.42
C GLN A 88 16.15 -1.79 -0.49
N LYS A 89 14.83 -1.66 -0.61
CA LYS A 89 14.20 -0.74 -1.58
C LYS A 89 13.36 0.35 -0.90
N VAL A 90 12.50 0.00 0.04
CA VAL A 90 11.49 0.92 0.60
C VAL A 90 12.06 1.77 1.74
N ALA A 91 12.65 1.15 2.76
CA ALA A 91 13.19 1.84 3.93
C ALA A 91 14.24 2.92 3.59
N PRO A 92 15.16 2.71 2.61
CA PRO A 92 16.08 3.76 2.18
C PRO A 92 15.36 4.97 1.57
N MET A 93 14.25 4.75 0.84
CA MET A 93 13.46 5.83 0.26
C MET A 93 12.71 6.60 1.34
N PHE A 94 12.09 5.92 2.30
CA PHE A 94 11.43 6.56 3.44
C PHE A 94 12.42 7.39 4.26
N ARG A 95 13.61 6.86 4.56
CA ARG A 95 14.66 7.60 5.27
C ARG A 95 15.12 8.83 4.50
N ARG A 96 15.37 8.70 3.20
CA ARG A 96 15.75 9.82 2.31
C ARG A 96 14.64 10.87 2.26
N ALA A 97 13.40 10.43 2.32
CA ALA A 97 12.22 11.26 2.40
C ALA A 97 11.99 11.87 3.80
N SER A 98 12.75 11.49 4.82
CA SER A 98 12.50 11.91 6.22
C SER A 98 11.11 11.48 6.71
N ILE A 99 10.68 10.28 6.31
CA ILE A 99 9.48 9.61 6.79
C ILE A 99 9.91 8.63 7.88
N SER A 100 9.34 8.78 9.07
CA SER A 100 9.46 7.81 10.15
C SER A 100 8.55 6.62 9.87
N ALA A 101 9.06 5.41 10.10
CA ALA A 101 8.33 4.19 9.82
C ALA A 101 8.49 3.21 10.98
N ASP A 102 7.39 2.92 11.67
CA ASP A 102 7.34 1.90 12.71
C ASP A 102 6.97 0.57 12.07
N VAL A 103 7.85 -0.42 12.20
CA VAL A 103 7.78 -1.65 11.39
C VAL A 103 7.40 -2.84 12.24
N ILE A 104 6.31 -3.50 11.88
CA ILE A 104 5.82 -4.74 12.48
C ILE A 104 5.93 -5.86 11.46
N VAL A 105 6.76 -6.86 11.76
CA VAL A 105 6.80 -8.10 10.98
C VAL A 105 5.71 -9.02 11.51
N THR A 106 4.78 -9.44 10.64
CA THR A 106 3.66 -10.29 11.06
C THR A 106 4.12 -11.72 11.32
N GLU A 107 3.66 -12.33 12.41
CA GLU A 107 4.08 -13.66 12.85
C GLU A 107 3.06 -14.76 12.48
N ARG A 108 1.80 -14.37 12.27
CA ARG A 108 0.69 -15.26 11.98
C ARG A 108 -0.33 -14.59 11.05
N ALA A 109 -1.21 -15.41 10.47
CA ALA A 109 -2.37 -14.90 9.76
C ALA A 109 -3.23 -14.02 10.69
N ASN A 110 -3.74 -12.93 10.13
CA ASN A 110 -4.53 -11.90 10.82
C ASN A 110 -3.78 -11.11 11.90
N HIS A 111 -2.45 -11.20 12.00
CA HIS A 111 -1.72 -10.44 13.03
C HIS A 111 -1.92 -8.93 12.86
N ALA A 112 -1.75 -8.41 11.64
CA ALA A 112 -1.92 -6.97 11.39
C ALA A 112 -3.37 -6.52 11.62
N ARG A 113 -4.33 -7.35 11.21
CA ARG A 113 -5.75 -7.11 11.46
C ARG A 113 -6.02 -6.94 12.96
N ASP A 114 -5.55 -7.88 13.78
CA ASP A 114 -5.82 -7.88 15.21
C ASP A 114 -5.13 -6.69 15.90
N HIS A 115 -3.86 -6.44 15.59
CA HIS A 115 -3.13 -5.29 16.13
C HIS A 115 -3.79 -3.95 15.77
N LEU A 116 -4.25 -3.77 14.52
CA LEU A 116 -4.96 -2.55 14.10
C LEU A 116 -6.30 -2.35 14.83
N LYS A 117 -6.98 -3.44 15.19
CA LYS A 117 -8.27 -3.37 15.89
C LYS A 117 -8.13 -2.94 17.34
N THR A 118 -7.05 -3.33 18.03
CA THR A 118 -6.99 -3.23 19.50
C THR A 118 -5.79 -2.47 20.05
N GLU A 119 -4.63 -2.51 19.39
CA GLU A 119 -3.35 -2.07 19.98
C GLU A 119 -2.77 -0.83 19.31
N ALA A 120 -3.03 -0.65 18.01
CA ALA A 120 -2.48 0.46 17.25
C ALA A 120 -3.08 1.80 17.69
N ASP A 121 -2.20 2.71 18.10
CA ASP A 121 -2.53 4.12 18.28
C ASP A 121 -2.50 4.82 16.92
N LEU A 122 -3.66 4.86 16.27
CA LEU A 122 -3.82 5.33 14.89
C LEU A 122 -3.51 6.83 14.72
N ASP A 123 -3.69 7.64 15.77
CA ASP A 123 -3.48 9.09 15.73
C ASP A 123 -1.99 9.49 15.58
N LYS A 124 -1.07 8.54 15.80
CA LYS A 124 0.38 8.74 15.62
C LYS A 124 0.86 8.69 14.17
N TYR A 125 0.02 8.24 13.25
CA TYR A 125 0.43 7.92 11.89
C TYR A 125 -0.38 8.70 10.86
N ASP A 126 0.27 9.07 9.76
CA ASP A 126 -0.40 9.67 8.60
C ASP A 126 -0.96 8.60 7.65
N GLY A 127 -0.60 7.34 7.87
CA GLY A 127 -1.04 6.20 7.06
C GLY A 127 -0.44 4.87 7.50
N VAL A 128 -1.00 3.79 6.96
CA VAL A 128 -0.57 2.41 7.19
C VAL A 128 -0.04 1.83 5.88
N VAL A 129 1.09 1.13 5.91
CA VAL A 129 1.70 0.50 4.73
C VAL A 129 1.72 -1.01 4.90
N CYS A 130 1.18 -1.73 3.92
CA CYS A 130 1.30 -3.19 3.85
C CYS A 130 2.37 -3.61 2.84
N VAL A 131 3.33 -4.44 3.28
CA VAL A 131 4.34 -5.08 2.44
C VAL A 131 3.99 -6.56 2.31
N GLY A 132 3.41 -6.94 1.17
CA GLY A 132 2.84 -8.27 0.98
C GLY A 132 2.06 -8.38 -0.33
N GLY A 133 1.23 -9.41 -0.42
CA GLY A 133 0.23 -9.53 -1.49
C GLY A 133 -1.17 -9.13 -1.05
N ASP A 134 -2.17 -9.47 -1.86
CA ASP A 134 -3.58 -9.08 -1.65
C ASP A 134 -4.12 -9.50 -0.27
N GLY A 135 -3.69 -10.64 0.27
CA GLY A 135 -4.06 -11.07 1.62
C GLY A 135 -3.55 -10.15 2.73
N MET A 136 -2.32 -9.63 2.61
CA MET A 136 -1.76 -8.69 3.59
C MET A 136 -2.52 -7.35 3.54
N PHE A 137 -2.84 -6.88 2.34
CA PHE A 137 -3.69 -5.71 2.15
C PHE A 137 -5.08 -5.93 2.77
N SER A 138 -5.70 -7.09 2.53
CA SER A 138 -7.03 -7.43 3.08
C SER A 138 -7.03 -7.46 4.61
N GLU A 139 -5.98 -7.99 5.26
CA GLU A 139 -5.84 -7.94 6.71
C GLU A 139 -5.79 -6.51 7.26
N VAL A 140 -4.99 -5.64 6.62
CA VAL A 140 -4.86 -4.23 7.02
C VAL A 140 -6.16 -3.48 6.81
N LEU A 141 -6.78 -3.62 5.64
CA LEU A 141 -8.06 -2.99 5.32
C LEU A 141 -9.13 -3.39 6.34
N HIS A 142 -9.29 -4.69 6.58
CA HIS A 142 -10.28 -5.19 7.53
C HIS A 142 -9.99 -4.63 8.93
N GLY A 143 -8.74 -4.72 9.40
CA GLY A 143 -8.35 -4.20 10.71
C GLY A 143 -8.72 -2.73 10.89
N LEU A 144 -8.35 -1.91 9.91
CA LEU A 144 -8.53 -0.46 9.93
C LEU A 144 -10.01 -0.05 9.82
N VAL A 145 -10.75 -0.61 8.85
CA VAL A 145 -12.16 -0.28 8.65
C VAL A 145 -12.99 -0.73 9.86
N THR A 146 -12.79 -1.94 10.38
CA THR A 146 -13.48 -2.39 11.60
C THR A 146 -13.17 -1.50 12.79
N ARG A 147 -11.91 -1.10 12.98
CA ARG A 147 -11.52 -0.18 14.07
C ARG A 147 -12.30 1.13 14.00
N ILE A 148 -12.33 1.76 12.82
CA ILE A 148 -13.00 3.05 12.62
C ILE A 148 -14.52 2.93 12.81
N GLN A 149 -15.14 1.89 12.26
CA GLN A 149 -16.57 1.67 12.46
C GLN A 149 -16.90 1.45 13.95
N THR A 150 -16.07 0.69 14.65
CA THR A 150 -16.26 0.40 16.08
C THR A 150 -16.10 1.67 16.92
N ASP A 151 -15.06 2.46 16.66
CA ASP A 151 -14.78 3.72 17.38
C ASP A 151 -15.89 4.77 17.17
N ASN A 152 -16.61 4.70 16.04
CA ASN A 152 -17.75 5.58 15.73
C ASN A 152 -19.12 4.97 16.08
N GLY A 153 -19.16 3.80 16.72
CA GLY A 153 -20.41 3.17 17.18
C GLY A 153 -21.29 2.61 16.06
N VAL A 154 -20.72 2.32 14.88
CA VAL A 154 -21.46 1.73 13.76
C VAL A 154 -21.65 0.23 14.01
N ASP A 155 -22.92 -0.22 14.02
CA ASP A 155 -23.26 -1.63 14.11
C ASP A 155 -22.99 -2.33 12.76
N GLN A 156 -21.89 -3.08 12.71
CA GLN A 156 -21.45 -3.77 11.48
C GLN A 156 -22.43 -4.87 11.04
N ASN A 157 -23.27 -5.40 11.94
CA ASN A 157 -24.24 -6.43 11.57
C ASN A 157 -25.42 -5.85 10.78
N GLN A 158 -25.63 -4.54 10.80
CA GLN A 158 -26.65 -3.89 9.97
C GLN A 158 -26.11 -3.70 8.55
N PRO A 159 -26.67 -4.38 7.53
CA PRO A 159 -26.16 -4.28 6.16
C PRO A 159 -26.32 -2.88 5.56
N ASP A 160 -27.36 -2.15 5.97
CA ASP A 160 -27.69 -0.81 5.48
C ASP A 160 -27.03 0.31 6.30
N ALA A 161 -26.14 -0.03 7.24
CA ALA A 161 -25.43 0.97 8.05
C ALA A 161 -24.53 1.85 7.17
N GLU A 162 -24.64 3.16 7.35
CA GLU A 162 -23.75 4.10 6.67
C GLU A 162 -22.34 4.02 7.28
N LEU A 163 -21.39 3.48 6.51
CA LEU A 163 -20.01 3.33 6.95
C LEU A 163 -19.31 4.68 7.04
N VAL A 164 -18.56 4.89 8.11
CA VAL A 164 -17.72 6.07 8.29
C VAL A 164 -16.48 5.96 7.41
N PRO A 165 -16.15 7.00 6.59
CA PRO A 165 -14.95 7.00 5.78
C PRO A 165 -13.67 6.87 6.62
N CYS A 166 -12.69 6.15 6.07
CA CYS A 166 -11.39 6.03 6.70
C CYS A 166 -10.52 7.25 6.40
N SER A 167 -10.05 7.96 7.45
CA SER A 167 -9.14 9.10 7.30
C SER A 167 -7.70 8.69 6.98
N LEU A 168 -7.30 7.47 7.36
CA LEU A 168 -5.96 6.96 7.16
C LEU A 168 -5.77 6.34 5.78
N ARG A 169 -4.66 6.68 5.13
CA ARG A 169 -4.32 6.16 3.80
C ARG A 169 -3.63 4.80 3.94
N ILE A 170 -3.95 3.86 3.04
CA ILE A 170 -3.28 2.56 2.95
C ILE A 170 -2.28 2.57 1.79
N GLY A 171 -0.98 2.43 2.09
CA GLY A 171 0.08 2.23 1.12
C GLY A 171 0.31 0.75 0.83
N ILE A 172 0.42 0.37 -0.43
CA ILE A 172 0.64 -1.03 -0.84
C ILE A 172 2.03 -1.18 -1.42
N ILE A 173 2.86 -2.06 -0.86
CA ILE A 173 4.13 -2.47 -1.44
C ILE A 173 4.00 -3.92 -1.92
N PRO A 174 4.03 -4.17 -3.24
CA PRO A 174 3.83 -5.50 -3.80
C PRO A 174 5.00 -6.42 -3.42
N ALA A 175 4.67 -7.53 -2.77
CA ALA A 175 5.59 -8.62 -2.46
C ALA A 175 4.95 -10.01 -2.62
N GLY A 176 3.73 -10.07 -3.15
CA GLY A 176 2.96 -11.28 -3.36
C GLY A 176 3.21 -11.95 -4.71
N SER A 177 2.37 -12.93 -5.00
CA SER A 177 2.40 -13.69 -6.26
C SER A 177 1.45 -13.12 -7.32
N THR A 178 0.31 -12.55 -6.89
CA THR A 178 -0.70 -11.97 -7.77
C THR A 178 -0.61 -10.44 -7.78
N ASP A 179 -0.67 -9.82 -6.60
CA ASP A 179 -0.63 -8.37 -6.39
C ASP A 179 -1.67 -7.62 -7.25
N CYS A 180 -2.86 -8.20 -7.41
CA CYS A 180 -3.91 -7.64 -8.25
C CYS A 180 -4.36 -6.26 -7.79
N ILE A 181 -4.48 -6.07 -6.47
CA ILE A 181 -4.95 -4.79 -5.90
C ILE A 181 -3.89 -3.72 -6.13
N CYS A 182 -2.61 -4.04 -5.94
CA CYS A 182 -1.51 -3.12 -6.25
C CYS A 182 -1.48 -2.77 -7.74
N PHE A 183 -1.64 -3.76 -8.62
CA PHE A 183 -1.65 -3.50 -10.06
C PHE A 183 -2.84 -2.61 -10.46
N GLY A 184 -4.03 -2.88 -9.92
CA GLY A 184 -5.24 -2.12 -10.21
C GLY A 184 -5.18 -0.67 -9.73
N THR A 185 -4.52 -0.40 -8.60
CA THR A 185 -4.44 0.95 -8.03
C THR A 185 -3.21 1.74 -8.49
N VAL A 186 -2.05 1.10 -8.61
CA VAL A 186 -0.77 1.77 -8.96
C VAL A 186 -0.47 1.67 -10.47
N GLY A 187 -1.03 0.68 -11.16
CA GLY A 187 -0.76 0.37 -12.57
C GLY A 187 0.53 -0.42 -12.81
N THR A 188 1.23 -0.85 -11.74
CA THR A 188 2.44 -1.68 -11.83
C THR A 188 2.71 -2.43 -10.52
N ASN A 189 3.30 -3.62 -10.62
CA ASN A 189 3.75 -4.41 -9.46
C ASN A 189 5.22 -4.14 -9.10
N ASP A 190 5.69 -2.92 -9.35
CA ASP A 190 7.05 -2.50 -9.01
C ASP A 190 7.09 -1.88 -7.60
N PRO A 191 7.83 -2.48 -6.64
CA PRO A 191 7.88 -1.99 -5.27
C PRO A 191 8.47 -0.58 -5.15
N VAL A 192 9.42 -0.24 -6.03
CA VAL A 192 10.04 1.09 -6.06
C VAL A 192 9.02 2.14 -6.46
N THR A 193 8.26 1.89 -7.52
CA THR A 193 7.19 2.78 -7.96
C THR A 193 6.17 2.99 -6.86
N SER A 194 5.72 1.92 -6.22
CA SER A 194 4.72 2.00 -5.14
C SER A 194 5.23 2.81 -3.94
N ALA A 195 6.49 2.59 -3.52
CA ALA A 195 7.12 3.37 -2.46
C ALA A 195 7.23 4.87 -2.82
N LEU A 196 7.49 5.20 -4.08
CA LEU A 196 7.58 6.58 -4.53
C LEU A 196 6.22 7.28 -4.57
N HIS A 197 5.14 6.59 -4.93
CA HIS A 197 3.78 7.13 -4.81
C HIS A 197 3.46 7.48 -3.35
N ILE A 198 3.78 6.58 -2.41
CA ILE A 198 3.63 6.85 -0.97
C ILE A 198 4.45 8.07 -0.54
N VAL A 199 5.73 8.16 -0.95
CA VAL A 199 6.63 9.27 -0.59
C VAL A 199 6.16 10.61 -1.13
N VAL A 200 5.52 10.63 -2.30
CA VAL A 200 4.97 11.85 -2.91
C VAL A 200 3.64 12.25 -2.29
N GLY A 201 2.97 11.32 -1.59
CA GLY A 201 1.63 11.54 -1.04
C GLY A 201 0.52 11.35 -2.07
N ASP A 202 0.79 10.61 -3.15
CA ASP A 202 -0.22 10.29 -4.16
C ASP A 202 -1.29 9.38 -3.56
N CYS A 203 -2.56 9.63 -3.91
CA CYS A 203 -3.69 8.92 -3.36
C CYS A 203 -4.85 8.83 -4.35
N GLN A 204 -5.63 7.75 -4.22
CA GLN A 204 -6.90 7.58 -4.91
C GLN A 204 -7.92 6.98 -3.94
N PRO A 205 -9.20 7.37 -4.05
CA PRO A 205 -10.26 6.71 -3.28
C PRO A 205 -10.45 5.27 -3.79
N MET A 206 -10.99 4.42 -2.93
CA MET A 206 -11.30 3.04 -3.26
C MET A 206 -12.52 2.60 -2.46
N ASP A 207 -13.50 2.05 -3.16
CA ASP A 207 -14.72 1.53 -2.54
C ASP A 207 -14.44 0.21 -1.82
N VAL A 208 -15.17 -0.01 -0.74
CA VAL A 208 -15.09 -1.21 0.10
C VAL A 208 -16.50 -1.74 0.29
N CYS A 209 -16.69 -3.03 0.10
CA CYS A 209 -17.95 -3.71 0.39
C CYS A 209 -17.90 -4.42 1.74
N SER A 210 -19.02 -4.40 2.45
CA SER A 210 -19.27 -5.29 3.58
C SER A 210 -19.95 -6.56 3.08
N VAL A 211 -19.53 -7.71 3.60
CA VAL A 211 -20.09 -9.01 3.26
C VAL A 211 -20.84 -9.55 4.47
N HIS A 212 -22.11 -9.88 4.28
CA HIS A 212 -22.99 -10.41 5.30
C HIS A 212 -23.53 -11.79 4.90
N HIS A 213 -23.85 -12.60 5.91
CA HIS A 213 -24.56 -13.87 5.72
C HIS A 213 -25.65 -13.98 6.78
N ASN A 214 -26.91 -14.03 6.36
CA ASN A 214 -28.08 -14.03 7.24
C ASN A 214 -28.00 -12.89 8.29
N ASP A 215 -27.77 -11.66 7.81
CA ASP A 215 -27.61 -10.45 8.64
C ASP A 215 -26.45 -10.49 9.66
N VAL A 216 -25.55 -11.46 9.53
CA VAL A 216 -24.31 -11.51 10.31
C VAL A 216 -23.16 -11.00 9.47
N PHE A 217 -22.46 -9.99 9.99
CA PHE A 217 -21.26 -9.45 9.33
C PHE A 217 -20.14 -10.48 9.27
N LEU A 218 -19.55 -10.66 8.09
CA LEU A 218 -18.43 -11.58 7.89
C LEU A 218 -17.10 -10.83 7.72
N ARG A 219 -17.03 -9.89 6.78
CA ARG A 219 -15.78 -9.17 6.44
C ARG A 219 -16.03 -7.95 5.58
N TYR A 220 -15.05 -7.05 5.58
CA TYR A 220 -14.87 -6.07 4.51
C TYR A 220 -14.03 -6.67 3.37
N SER A 221 -14.36 -6.31 2.13
CA SER A 221 -13.61 -6.69 0.93
C SER A 221 -13.58 -5.58 -0.12
N VAL A 222 -12.63 -5.67 -1.04
CA VAL A 222 -12.57 -4.83 -2.26
C VAL A 222 -12.92 -5.61 -3.52
N SER A 223 -12.94 -6.95 -3.43
CA SER A 223 -13.28 -7.82 -4.53
C SER A 223 -13.90 -9.12 -4.02
N LEU A 224 -14.79 -9.69 -4.81
CA LEU A 224 -15.46 -10.96 -4.55
C LEU A 224 -15.42 -11.79 -5.82
N LEU A 225 -15.14 -13.08 -5.65
CA LEU A 225 -15.11 -14.06 -6.73
C LEU A 225 -15.92 -15.26 -6.30
N TYR A 226 -16.78 -15.75 -7.19
CA TYR A 226 -17.66 -16.89 -6.97
C TYR A 226 -17.57 -17.87 -8.16
N GLY A 227 -17.99 -19.11 -7.94
CA GLY A 227 -18.01 -20.17 -8.95
C GLY A 227 -16.61 -20.62 -9.34
N PHE A 228 -16.39 -20.78 -10.65
CA PHE A 228 -15.14 -21.31 -11.21
C PHE A 228 -13.88 -20.65 -10.64
N TYR A 229 -13.80 -19.32 -10.65
CA TYR A 229 -12.63 -18.60 -10.14
C TYR A 229 -12.47 -18.72 -8.62
N GLY A 230 -13.58 -18.82 -7.89
CA GLY A 230 -13.56 -19.07 -6.44
C GLY A 230 -12.93 -20.42 -6.14
N ASP A 231 -13.33 -21.47 -6.86
CA ASP A 231 -12.79 -22.82 -6.71
C ASP A 231 -11.32 -22.91 -7.11
N VAL A 232 -10.94 -22.28 -8.24
CA VAL A 232 -9.54 -22.20 -8.67
C VAL A 232 -8.69 -21.53 -7.60
N LEU A 233 -9.14 -20.40 -7.04
CA LEU A 233 -8.40 -19.73 -5.98
C LEU A 233 -8.32 -20.60 -4.72
N ALA A 234 -9.42 -21.18 -4.27
CA ALA A 234 -9.45 -22.03 -3.08
C ALA A 234 -8.51 -23.26 -3.20
N ASP A 235 -8.49 -23.91 -4.36
CA ASP A 235 -7.58 -25.03 -4.63
C ASP A 235 -6.12 -24.56 -4.73
N SER A 236 -5.87 -23.44 -5.42
CA SER A 236 -4.52 -22.89 -5.59
C SER A 236 -3.87 -22.49 -4.27
N GLU A 237 -4.66 -22.13 -3.26
CA GLU A 237 -4.14 -21.78 -1.94
C GLU A 237 -3.66 -23.00 -1.14
N ARG A 238 -4.21 -24.19 -1.40
CA ARG A 238 -3.74 -25.45 -0.82
C ARG A 238 -2.40 -25.88 -1.43
N THR A 239 -2.09 -25.44 -2.63
CA THR A 239 -0.90 -25.80 -3.40
C THR A 239 0.11 -24.66 -3.53
N ARG A 240 0.17 -23.74 -2.55
CA ARG A 240 1.11 -22.60 -2.52
C ARG A 240 2.58 -22.97 -2.77
N TRP A 241 2.99 -24.17 -2.38
CA TRP A 241 4.36 -24.67 -2.57
C TRP A 241 4.77 -24.82 -4.04
N LEU A 242 3.81 -24.90 -4.98
CA LEU A 242 4.07 -24.93 -6.43
C LEU A 242 4.45 -23.56 -7.02
N GLY A 243 4.38 -22.48 -6.24
CA GLY A 243 4.60 -21.14 -6.76
C GLY A 243 3.59 -20.77 -7.86
N PRO A 244 3.96 -19.98 -8.89
CA PRO A 244 3.02 -19.54 -9.93
C PRO A 244 2.32 -20.67 -10.71
N ALA A 245 2.94 -21.84 -10.85
CA ALA A 245 2.35 -22.98 -11.57
C ALA A 245 1.04 -23.49 -10.94
N ARG A 246 0.78 -23.16 -9.67
CA ARG A 246 -0.46 -23.50 -8.97
C ARG A 246 -1.70 -22.99 -9.69
N TYR A 247 -1.63 -21.81 -10.32
CA TYR A 247 -2.80 -21.21 -10.97
C TYR A 247 -3.22 -22.00 -12.20
N ASP A 248 -2.25 -22.40 -13.03
CA ASP A 248 -2.52 -23.19 -14.24
C ASP A 248 -3.03 -24.59 -13.88
N LEU A 249 -2.43 -25.23 -12.87
CA LEU A 249 -2.83 -26.57 -12.44
C LEU A 249 -4.23 -26.57 -11.81
N SER A 250 -4.50 -25.64 -10.88
CA SER A 250 -5.83 -25.50 -10.29
C SER A 250 -6.86 -25.10 -11.34
N GLY A 251 -6.49 -24.23 -12.29
CA GLY A 251 -7.33 -23.86 -13.44
C GLY A 251 -7.73 -25.07 -14.28
N LEU A 252 -6.76 -25.89 -14.69
CA LEU A 252 -7.01 -27.10 -15.47
C LEU A 252 -7.86 -28.11 -14.70
N LYS A 253 -7.56 -28.33 -13.42
CA LYS A 253 -8.29 -29.26 -12.55
C LYS A 253 -9.76 -28.85 -12.41
N THR A 254 -10.03 -27.58 -12.09
CA THR A 254 -11.39 -27.06 -11.96
C THR A 254 -12.11 -27.10 -13.30
N PHE A 255 -11.42 -26.81 -14.40
CA PHE A 255 -11.98 -26.89 -15.76
C PHE A 255 -12.42 -28.31 -16.11
N LEU A 256 -11.59 -29.32 -15.81
CA LEU A 256 -11.92 -30.73 -16.05
C LEU A 256 -13.01 -31.26 -15.12
N SER A 257 -13.16 -30.70 -13.92
CA SER A 257 -14.22 -31.09 -12.98
C SER A 257 -15.59 -30.57 -13.42
N HIS A 258 -15.62 -29.48 -14.20
CA HIS A 258 -16.82 -28.93 -14.85
C HIS A 258 -18.03 -28.78 -13.91
N ASN A 259 -17.78 -28.24 -12.71
CA ASN A 259 -18.83 -28.01 -11.73
C ASN A 259 -19.85 -26.98 -12.26
N TYR A 260 -21.13 -27.28 -12.06
CA TYR A 260 -22.22 -26.34 -12.26
C TYR A 260 -22.62 -25.73 -10.91
N TYR A 261 -22.90 -24.43 -10.90
CA TYR A 261 -23.26 -23.68 -9.70
C TYR A 261 -24.66 -23.14 -9.88
N GLU A 262 -25.63 -23.70 -9.14
CA GLU A 262 -26.99 -23.19 -9.12
C GLU A 262 -27.10 -22.07 -8.08
N GLY A 263 -27.67 -20.94 -8.48
CA GLY A 263 -27.86 -19.80 -7.60
C GLY A 263 -28.67 -18.69 -8.25
N THR A 264 -29.24 -17.82 -7.43
CA THR A 264 -29.96 -16.63 -7.86
C THR A 264 -29.15 -15.40 -7.46
N ILE A 265 -28.92 -14.51 -8.43
CA ILE A 265 -28.25 -13.23 -8.19
C ILE A 265 -29.31 -12.14 -8.28
N SER A 266 -29.37 -11.29 -7.26
CA SER A 266 -30.14 -10.05 -7.25
C SER A 266 -29.16 -8.91 -6.99
N PHE A 267 -29.31 -7.80 -7.70
CA PHE A 267 -28.44 -6.63 -7.59
C PHE A 267 -29.25 -5.36 -7.79
N LEU A 268 -28.77 -4.25 -7.24
CA LEU A 268 -29.38 -2.93 -7.44
C LEU A 268 -28.60 -2.16 -8.51
N PRO A 269 -29.16 -1.94 -9.71
CA PRO A 269 -28.47 -1.21 -10.77
C PRO A 269 -28.16 0.24 -10.37
N ALA A 270 -27.03 0.76 -10.84
CA ALA A 270 -26.72 2.18 -10.69
C ALA A 270 -27.64 3.04 -11.56
N GLU A 271 -28.23 4.08 -10.97
CA GLU A 271 -29.10 5.00 -11.69
C GLU A 271 -28.31 5.88 -12.68
N ASN A 272 -27.03 6.14 -12.42
CA ASN A 272 -26.16 7.00 -13.22
C ASN A 272 -24.85 6.29 -13.63
N ASN A 273 -24.61 6.15 -14.94
CA ASN A 273 -23.46 5.45 -15.54
C ASN A 273 -22.15 6.28 -15.65
N MET A 274 -22.04 7.40 -14.94
CA MET A 274 -20.91 8.33 -15.05
C MET A 274 -20.21 8.46 -13.71
N GLY A 275 -19.51 7.41 -13.28
CA GLY A 275 -18.59 7.47 -12.15
C GLY A 275 -17.16 7.24 -12.62
N ASP A 276 -16.29 8.23 -12.45
CA ASP A 276 -14.84 8.05 -12.54
C ASP A 276 -14.31 7.54 -11.17
N PRO A 277 -13.34 6.60 -11.13
CA PRO A 277 -12.71 6.17 -9.87
C PRO A 277 -12.06 7.30 -9.05
N ARG A 278 -11.90 8.51 -9.62
CA ARG A 278 -11.41 9.71 -8.94
C ARG A 278 -12.51 10.64 -8.47
N ASP A 279 -13.76 10.34 -8.81
CA ASP A 279 -14.89 11.10 -8.29
C ASP A 279 -15.02 10.84 -6.80
N LYS A 280 -15.40 11.88 -6.05
CA LYS A 280 -15.67 11.77 -4.61
C LYS A 280 -17.08 11.24 -4.34
N LEU A 281 -17.80 10.81 -5.37
CA LEU A 281 -19.17 10.31 -5.26
C LEU A 281 -19.12 8.85 -4.82
N GLN A 282 -19.79 8.56 -3.71
CA GLN A 282 -19.92 7.20 -3.18
C GLN A 282 -20.78 6.36 -4.14
N CYS A 283 -20.25 5.23 -4.62
CA CYS A 283 -21.04 4.25 -5.35
C CYS A 283 -21.96 3.51 -4.35
N ARG A 284 -23.29 3.66 -4.48
CA ARG A 284 -24.29 2.97 -3.65
C ARG A 284 -24.96 1.80 -4.38
N SER A 285 -24.39 1.37 -5.49
CA SER A 285 -24.98 0.38 -6.40
C SER A 285 -24.09 -0.85 -6.45
N GLY A 286 -24.70 -2.03 -6.31
CA GLY A 286 -24.01 -3.30 -6.14
C GLY A 286 -24.96 -4.47 -6.22
#